data_AF-A0A963VE48-F1
#
_entry.id   AF-A0A963VE48-F1
#
_cell.length_a   1.000
_cell.length_b   1.000
_cell.length_c   1.000
_cell.angle_alpha   90.00
_cell.angle_beta   90.00
_cell.angle_gamma   90.00
#
_symmetry.space_group_name_H-M   'P 1'
#
loop_
_entity.id
_entity.type
_entity.pdbx_description
1 polymer ?
#
loop_
_entity_poly.entity_id
_entity_poly.type
_entity_poly.pdbx_seq_one_letter_code
_entity_poly.pdbx_strand_id
1 'polypeptide(L)'
;SRQDPDKVLAAFRGWIEAQLPGDCELIWTEPEGSPASVMEIANPAFEAARIALGDEWGRPAAFVGAGGSIPIAGYFKSILGMDAMLVGFGKDDDQIHSPNEKYDLASFHHGIRSWARILDRIA
;
A
#
# COMPACT_ATOMS: atom_id res chain seq x y z
N SER A 1 -4.15 -4.34 10.37
CA SER A 1 -5.52 -4.83 10.70
C SER A 1 -5.43 -6.30 11.07
N ARG A 2 -6.32 -6.83 11.93
CA ARG A 2 -6.46 -8.28 12.21
C ARG A 2 -7.71 -8.87 11.54
N GLN A 3 -8.29 -8.15 10.58
CA GLN A 3 -9.46 -8.60 9.84
C GLN A 3 -9.09 -9.74 8.89
N ASP A 4 -10.00 -10.69 8.79
CA ASP A 4 -9.96 -11.83 7.89
C ASP A 4 -10.92 -11.54 6.73
N PRO A 5 -10.43 -11.36 5.50
CA PRO A 5 -11.26 -10.96 4.36
C PRO A 5 -12.43 -11.92 4.11
N ASP A 6 -12.22 -13.23 4.30
CA ASP A 6 -13.25 -14.24 4.08
C ASP A 6 -14.39 -14.10 5.09
N LYS A 7 -14.05 -13.83 6.36
CA LYS A 7 -15.05 -13.58 7.41
C LYS A 7 -15.81 -12.28 7.17
N VAL A 8 -15.12 -11.22 6.72
CA VAL A 8 -15.74 -9.94 6.43
C VAL A 8 -16.71 -10.08 5.26
N LEU A 9 -16.30 -10.74 4.18
CA LEU A 9 -17.16 -11.01 3.01
C LEU A 9 -18.38 -11.84 3.41
N ALA A 10 -18.18 -12.94 4.14
CA ALA A 10 -19.30 -13.78 4.60
C ALA A 10 -20.31 -13.00 5.46
N ALA A 11 -19.82 -12.18 6.41
CA ALA A 11 -20.68 -11.35 7.25
C ALA A 11 -21.44 -10.28 6.44
N PHE A 12 -20.75 -9.63 5.49
CA PHE A 12 -21.36 -8.64 4.61
C PHE A 12 -22.47 -9.25 3.74
N ARG A 13 -22.19 -10.40 3.12
CA ARG A 13 -23.18 -11.12 2.29
C ARG A 13 -24.41 -11.51 3.10
N GLY A 14 -24.21 -12.15 4.25
CA GLY A 14 -25.31 -12.57 5.11
C GLY A 14 -26.18 -11.39 5.59
N TRP A 15 -25.57 -10.23 5.84
CA TRP A 15 -26.33 -9.03 6.19
C TRP A 15 -27.16 -8.53 5.00
N ILE A 16 -26.58 -8.39 3.81
CA ILE A 16 -27.29 -7.90 2.61
C ILE A 16 -28.45 -8.82 2.22
N GLU A 17 -28.22 -10.13 2.21
CA GLU A 17 -29.24 -11.13 1.87
C GLU A 17 -30.44 -11.07 2.83
N ALA A 18 -30.20 -10.82 4.12
CA ALA A 18 -31.26 -10.64 5.12
C ALA A 18 -32.06 -9.34 4.95
N GLN A 19 -31.54 -8.36 4.20
CA GLN A 19 -32.23 -7.09 3.90
C GLN A 19 -32.91 -7.09 2.52
N LEU A 20 -32.79 -8.16 1.73
CA LEU A 20 -33.24 -8.16 0.34
C LEU A 20 -34.78 -8.12 0.25
N PRO A 21 -35.37 -7.11 -0.44
CA PRO A 21 -36.80 -7.09 -0.73
C PRO A 21 -37.20 -8.29 -1.62
N GLY A 22 -38.42 -8.79 -1.46
CA GLY A 22 -38.89 -9.98 -2.16
C GLY A 22 -39.02 -9.84 -3.69
N ASP A 23 -38.97 -8.62 -4.21
CA ASP A 23 -39.03 -8.27 -5.63
C ASP A 23 -37.65 -7.89 -6.22
N CYS A 24 -36.57 -8.10 -5.46
CA CYS A 24 -35.19 -7.82 -5.87
C CYS A 24 -34.37 -9.10 -6.01
N GLU A 25 -33.39 -9.08 -6.92
CA GLU A 25 -32.40 -10.14 -7.11
C GLU A 25 -31.00 -9.62 -6.76
N LEU A 26 -30.20 -10.45 -6.10
CA LEU A 26 -28.82 -10.15 -5.75
C LEU A 26 -27.88 -11.10 -6.47
N ILE A 27 -26.93 -10.55 -7.23
CA ILE A 27 -25.91 -11.30 -7.95
C ILE A 27 -24.54 -10.88 -7.42
N TRP A 28 -23.81 -11.83 -6.86
CA TRP A 28 -22.43 -11.62 -6.42
C TRP A 28 -21.47 -11.85 -7.59
N THR A 29 -20.85 -10.79 -8.10
CA THR A 29 -19.68 -10.90 -8.99
C THR A 29 -18.43 -11.07 -8.13
N GLU A 30 -17.66 -12.13 -8.36
CA GLU A 30 -16.51 -12.60 -7.57
C GLU A 30 -15.69 -11.49 -6.88
N PRO A 31 -15.83 -11.32 -5.55
CA PRO A 31 -14.94 -10.45 -4.78
C PRO A 31 -13.83 -11.30 -4.14
N GLU A 32 -12.59 -11.05 -4.53
CA GLU A 32 -11.43 -11.49 -3.76
C GLU A 32 -11.09 -10.44 -2.70
N GLY A 33 -11.02 -10.88 -1.45
CA GLY A 33 -10.52 -10.07 -0.35
C GLY A 33 -9.03 -10.30 -0.16
N SER A 34 -8.28 -9.24 0.14
CA SER A 34 -6.86 -9.35 0.49
C SER A 34 -6.63 -8.93 1.95
N PRO A 35 -5.82 -9.66 2.72
CA PRO A 35 -5.49 -9.27 4.09
C PRO A 35 -4.63 -8.00 4.08
N ALA A 36 -4.68 -7.25 5.19
CA ALA A 36 -3.76 -6.14 5.38
C ALA A 36 -2.31 -6.64 5.43
N SER A 37 -1.42 -5.96 4.72
CA SER A 37 0.02 -6.24 4.75
C SER A 37 0.71 -5.36 5.80
N VAL A 38 1.64 -5.95 6.55
CA VAL A 38 2.51 -5.24 7.49
C VAL A 38 3.93 -5.72 7.25
N MET A 39 4.84 -4.78 7.08
CA MET A 39 6.24 -5.03 6.79
C MET A 39 7.05 -4.85 8.07
N GLU A 40 7.92 -5.81 8.38
CA GLU A 40 8.84 -5.67 9.51
C GLU A 40 9.98 -4.71 9.14
N ILE A 41 10.05 -3.57 9.83
CA ILE A 41 11.04 -2.51 9.55
C ILE A 41 12.38 -2.71 10.28
N ALA A 42 12.56 -3.84 10.97
CA ALA A 42 13.77 -4.13 11.75
C ALA A 42 14.99 -4.43 10.87
N ASN A 43 14.79 -4.78 9.60
CA ASN A 43 15.90 -4.98 8.67
C ASN A 43 16.67 -3.65 8.47
N PRO A 44 18.01 -3.62 8.64
CA PRO A 44 18.82 -2.40 8.50
C PRO A 44 18.61 -1.63 7.18
N ALA A 45 18.21 -2.32 6.11
CA ALA A 45 17.90 -1.69 4.83
C ALA A 45 16.79 -0.61 4.94
N PHE A 46 15.80 -0.79 5.82
CA PHE A 46 14.73 0.19 6.02
C PHE A 46 15.26 1.50 6.61
N GLU A 47 16.16 1.42 7.60
CA GLU A 47 16.77 2.60 8.18
C GLU A 47 17.74 3.28 7.20
N ALA A 48 18.51 2.50 6.44
CA ALA A 48 19.37 3.02 5.38
C ALA A 48 18.56 3.79 4.32
N ALA A 49 17.41 3.26 3.90
CA ALA A 49 16.51 3.93 2.97
C ALA A 49 15.90 5.20 3.58
N ARG A 50 15.49 5.17 4.87
CA ARG A 50 14.96 6.34 5.58
C ARG A 50 15.97 7.48 5.65
N ILE A 51 17.25 7.17 5.88
CA ILE A 51 18.34 8.16 5.86
C ILE A 51 18.55 8.71 4.44
N ALA A 52 18.62 7.86 3.42
CA ALA A 52 18.76 8.30 2.02
C ALA A 52 17.64 9.26 1.59
N LEU A 53 16.40 8.96 1.98
CA LEU A 53 15.26 9.84 1.75
C LEU A 53 15.40 11.15 2.54
N GLY A 54 15.86 11.08 3.79
CA GLY A 54 16.12 12.27 4.60
C GLY A 54 17.08 13.25 3.92
N ASP A 55 18.18 12.73 3.36
CA ASP A 55 19.18 13.52 2.66
C ASP A 55 18.66 14.15 1.36
N GLU A 56 17.84 13.42 0.60
CA GLU A 56 17.31 13.90 -0.67
C GLU A 56 16.23 14.97 -0.50
N TRP A 57 15.43 14.86 0.56
CA TRP A 57 14.26 15.71 0.79
C TRP A 57 14.49 16.81 1.83
N GLY A 58 15.67 16.83 2.48
CA GLY A 58 16.05 17.85 3.46
C GLY A 58 15.23 17.83 4.76
N ARG A 59 14.52 16.74 5.02
CA ARG A 59 13.68 16.54 6.21
C ARG A 59 13.65 15.06 6.59
N PRO A 60 13.52 14.70 7.88
CA PRO A 60 13.43 13.29 8.27
C PRO A 60 12.30 12.56 7.55
N ALA A 61 12.62 11.44 6.90
CA ALA A 61 11.63 10.50 6.41
C ALA A 61 11.01 9.70 7.56
N ALA A 62 9.78 9.23 7.37
CA ALA A 62 8.99 8.53 8.36
C ALA A 62 8.45 7.21 7.81
N PHE A 63 8.32 6.21 8.67
CA PHE A 63 7.53 5.01 8.37
C PHE A 63 6.06 5.32 8.60
N VAL A 64 5.22 5.01 7.60
CA VAL A 64 3.79 5.32 7.62
C VAL A 64 2.99 4.12 7.16
N GLY A 65 1.75 4.01 7.65
CA GLY A 65 0.74 3.15 7.05
C GLY A 65 -0.01 3.90 5.95
N ALA A 66 -0.52 3.18 4.95
CA ALA A 66 -1.35 3.73 3.88
C ALA A 66 -2.70 2.99 3.80
N GLY A 67 -3.75 3.69 3.37
CA GLY A 67 -5.09 3.10 3.18
C GLY A 67 -5.27 2.37 1.84
N GLY A 68 -4.36 2.60 0.88
CA GLY A 68 -4.37 1.89 -0.41
C GLY A 68 -4.01 0.41 -0.27
N SER A 69 -4.36 -0.39 -1.29
CA SER A 69 -4.11 -1.83 -1.30
C SER A 69 -3.15 -2.22 -2.42
N ILE A 70 -2.07 -2.92 -2.07
CA ILE A 70 -1.12 -3.54 -3.01
C ILE A 70 -0.88 -4.99 -2.51
N PRO A 71 -1.80 -5.94 -2.78
CA PRO A 71 -1.78 -7.26 -2.15
C PRO A 71 -0.47 -8.04 -2.34
N ILE A 72 0.14 -7.92 -3.52
CA ILE A 72 1.40 -8.58 -3.86
C ILE A 72 2.55 -8.21 -2.90
N ALA A 73 2.53 -7.02 -2.29
CA ALA A 73 3.56 -6.59 -1.34
C ALA A 73 3.60 -7.49 -0.08
N GLY A 74 2.43 -7.95 0.40
CA GLY A 74 2.35 -8.92 1.49
C GLY A 74 2.70 -10.34 1.03
N TYR A 75 2.45 -10.67 -0.23
CA TYR A 75 2.74 -12.01 -0.77
C TYR A 75 4.24 -12.29 -0.89
N PHE A 76 5.08 -11.26 -1.07
CA PHE A 76 6.54 -11.45 -0.95
C PHE A 76 6.92 -12.09 0.39
N LYS A 77 6.24 -11.71 1.48
CA LYS A 77 6.51 -12.28 2.79
C LYS A 77 6.00 -13.71 2.92
N SER A 78 4.76 -13.98 2.50
CA SER A 78 4.17 -15.32 2.66
C SER A 78 4.76 -16.36 1.70
N ILE A 79 5.19 -15.95 0.51
CA ILE A 79 5.69 -16.85 -0.54
C ILE A 79 7.22 -16.98 -0.46
N LEU A 80 7.94 -15.86 -0.30
CA LEU A 80 9.40 -15.82 -0.37
C LEU A 80 10.08 -15.57 0.98
N GLY A 81 9.32 -15.28 2.04
CA GLY A 81 9.89 -14.95 3.36
C GLY A 81 10.48 -13.54 3.46
N MET A 82 10.31 -12.72 2.42
CA MET A 82 10.96 -11.40 2.29
C MET A 82 9.98 -10.27 2.56
N ASP A 83 10.41 -9.27 3.34
CA ASP A 83 9.66 -8.04 3.54
C ASP A 83 9.84 -7.11 2.32
N ALA A 84 8.72 -6.65 1.74
CA ALA A 84 8.74 -5.64 0.71
C ALA A 84 8.95 -4.25 1.33
N MET A 85 9.80 -3.41 0.74
CA MET A 85 9.91 -2.00 1.12
C MET A 85 9.15 -1.14 0.10
N LEU A 86 8.12 -0.45 0.57
CA LEU A 86 7.36 0.48 -0.25
C LEU A 86 7.89 1.89 -0.06
N VAL A 87 8.36 2.50 -1.14
CA VAL A 87 8.84 3.89 -1.18
C VAL A 87 8.06 4.62 -2.27
N GLY A 88 7.33 5.66 -1.87
CA GLY A 88 6.49 6.46 -2.77
C GLY A 88 6.80 7.94 -2.65
N PHE A 89 6.53 8.67 -3.73
CA PHE A 89 6.77 10.12 -3.84
C PHE A 89 5.51 10.89 -4.24
N GLY A 90 4.35 10.22 -4.22
CA GLY A 90 3.07 10.86 -4.52
C GLY A 90 2.74 11.90 -3.46
N LYS A 91 2.11 12.99 -3.90
CA LYS A 91 1.56 14.03 -3.02
C LYS A 91 0.09 13.77 -2.76
N ASP A 92 -0.42 14.34 -1.65
CA ASP A 92 -1.82 14.22 -1.26
C ASP A 92 -2.79 14.79 -2.33
N ASP A 93 -2.29 15.70 -3.18
CA ASP A 93 -3.04 16.34 -4.26
C ASP A 93 -2.75 15.76 -5.66
N ASP A 94 -2.12 14.59 -5.75
CA ASP A 94 -1.92 13.89 -7.03
C ASP A 94 -3.22 13.26 -7.56
N GLN A 95 -4.25 13.13 -6.74
CA GLN A 95 -5.60 12.71 -7.15
C GLN A 95 -5.65 11.35 -7.86
N ILE A 96 -4.90 10.37 -7.33
CA ILE A 96 -4.89 8.99 -7.85
C ILE A 96 -6.33 8.46 -7.99
N HIS A 97 -6.68 7.98 -9.19
CA HIS A 97 -8.00 7.47 -9.57
C HIS A 97 -9.12 8.54 -9.62
N SER A 98 -8.77 9.82 -9.75
CA SER A 98 -9.71 10.93 -9.84
C SER A 98 -9.41 11.78 -11.08
N PRO A 99 -10.39 12.54 -11.63
CA PRO A 99 -10.12 13.53 -12.66
C PRO A 99 -9.00 14.48 -12.26
N ASN A 100 -8.21 14.95 -13.22
CA ASN A 100 -7.02 15.78 -13.01
C ASN A 100 -5.93 15.12 -12.15
N GLU A 101 -5.88 13.79 -12.14
CA GLU A 101 -4.71 13.05 -11.68
C GLU A 101 -3.43 13.62 -12.29
N LYS A 102 -2.45 13.90 -11.44
CA LYS A 102 -1.16 14.47 -11.86
C LYS A 102 -0.01 13.80 -11.13
N TYR A 103 1.19 14.11 -11.59
CA TYR A 103 2.40 13.79 -10.87
C TYR A 103 3.30 15.02 -10.79
N ASP A 104 3.73 15.37 -9.59
CA ASP A 104 4.55 16.54 -9.35
C ASP A 104 5.97 16.39 -9.92
N LEU A 105 6.45 17.42 -10.64
CA LEU A 105 7.76 17.36 -11.29
C LEU A 105 8.92 17.34 -10.28
N ALA A 106 8.76 17.97 -9.12
CA ALA A 106 9.76 17.86 -8.06
C ALA A 106 9.77 16.43 -7.50
N SER A 107 8.60 15.82 -7.27
CA SER A 107 8.50 14.40 -6.90
C SER A 107 9.16 13.47 -7.91
N PHE A 108 9.00 13.73 -9.22
CA PHE A 108 9.68 12.97 -10.27
C PHE A 108 11.22 13.06 -10.14
N HIS A 109 11.77 14.26 -10.04
CA HIS A 109 13.22 14.46 -9.97
C HIS A 109 13.82 13.98 -8.64
N HIS A 110 13.19 14.30 -7.50
CA HIS A 110 13.62 13.83 -6.19
C HIS A 110 13.44 12.32 -6.05
N GLY A 111 12.42 11.73 -6.66
CA GLY A 111 12.19 10.28 -6.67
C GLY A 111 13.30 9.51 -7.38
N ILE A 112 13.76 9.98 -8.54
CA ILE A 112 14.90 9.39 -9.26
C ILE A 112 16.16 9.39 -8.37
N ARG A 113 16.49 10.55 -7.77
CA ARG A 113 17.67 10.67 -6.91
C ARG A 113 17.53 9.88 -5.60
N SER A 114 16.31 9.80 -5.06
CA SER A 114 16.00 8.97 -3.90
C SER A 114 16.35 7.52 -4.17
N TRP A 115 15.92 6.95 -5.30
CA TRP A 115 16.26 5.57 -5.65
C TRP A 115 17.75 5.35 -5.85
N ALA A 116 18.45 6.27 -6.51
CA ALA A 116 19.91 6.19 -6.63
C ALA A 116 20.61 6.14 -5.25
N ARG A 117 20.19 7.02 -4.32
CA ARG A 117 20.73 7.05 -2.95
C ARG A 117 20.35 5.82 -2.13
N ILE A 118 19.14 5.31 -2.28
CA ILE A 118 18.69 4.09 -1.58
C ILE A 118 19.57 2.92 -2.03
N LEU A 119 19.70 2.72 -3.34
CA LEU A 119 20.50 1.62 -3.91
C LEU A 119 21.97 1.72 -3.49
N ASP A 120 22.56 2.91 -3.54
CA ASP A 120 23.94 3.17 -3.09
C ASP A 120 24.16 2.81 -1.61
N ARG A 121 23.16 3.05 -0.75
CA ARG A 121 23.26 2.77 0.68
C ARG A 121 22.97 1.33 1.09
N ILE A 122 22.23 0.56 0.28
CA ILE A 122 21.84 -0.82 0.61
C ILE A 122 22.64 -1.88 -0.14
N ALA A 123 23.44 -1.49 -1.13
CA ALA A 123 24.31 -2.37 -1.91
C ALA A 123 25.53 -2.86 -1.11
#